data_AF-A0A8I2AE41-F1
#
_entry.id   AF-A0A8I2AE41-F1
#
_cell.length_a   1.000
_cell.length_b   1.000
_cell.length_c   1.000
_cell.angle_alpha   90.00
_cell.angle_beta   90.00
_cell.angle_gamma   90.00
#
_symmetry.space_group_name_H-M   'P 1'
#
loop_
_entity.id
_entity.type
_entity.pdbx_description
1 polymer ?
#
loop_
_entity_poly.entity_id
_entity_poly.type
_entity_poly.pdbx_seq_one_letter_code
_entity_poly.pdbx_strand_id
1 'polypeptide(L)'
;MAVAGFKTLHLLIPYIMDNKNFEDNLFFYWTKNLVGTNSRFILNLAIAILFGTLYSFKIAQTNVILLIFGVVSPVIFTLCLYNLILLVSGDKQEVLNFPSVFLVKKSNRLLSIFDSSLVVLLGWLIYRGTLNYFFFRFLLTFFIPVLLIIFLRGLYFFITG
;
A
#
# COMPACT_ATOMS: atom_id res chain seq x y z
N MET A 1 21.49 -57.38 16.16
CA MET A 1 21.12 -56.89 14.82
C MET A 1 19.82 -56.09 14.98
N ALA A 2 19.93 -54.82 15.38
CA ALA A 2 18.80 -53.95 15.71
C ALA A 2 18.80 -52.81 14.69
N VAL A 3 17.85 -52.83 13.75
CA VAL A 3 17.77 -51.86 12.66
C VAL A 3 16.40 -51.21 12.67
N ALA A 4 16.45 -49.88 12.72
CA ALA A 4 15.47 -48.94 12.19
C ALA A 4 14.04 -48.96 12.80
N GLY A 5 13.86 -48.25 13.91
CA GLY A 5 12.51 -47.90 14.40
C GLY A 5 12.35 -46.48 14.95
N PHE A 6 13.42 -45.69 15.10
CA PHE A 6 13.36 -44.43 15.87
C PHE A 6 13.87 -43.19 15.12
N LYS A 7 14.23 -43.31 13.84
CA LYS A 7 14.75 -42.19 13.04
C LYS A 7 13.71 -41.47 12.17
N THR A 8 12.49 -41.99 12.11
CA THR A 8 11.43 -41.48 11.24
C THR A 8 10.51 -40.45 11.92
N LEU A 9 10.56 -40.30 13.25
CA LEU A 9 9.71 -39.35 13.96
C LEU A 9 10.28 -37.92 14.02
N HIS A 10 11.60 -37.76 13.83
CA HIS A 10 12.26 -36.45 13.86
C HIS A 10 12.33 -35.75 12.49
N LEU A 11 11.83 -36.40 11.43
CA LEU A 11 11.78 -35.87 10.06
C LEU A 11 10.37 -35.45 9.62
N LEU A 12 9.35 -35.66 10.47
CA LEU A 12 7.96 -35.27 10.19
C LEU A 12 7.52 -33.96 10.89
N ILE A 13 8.45 -33.29 11.58
CA ILE A 13 8.25 -31.97 12.20
C ILE A 13 9.43 -31.09 11.73
N PRO A 14 9.40 -30.62 10.47
CA PRO A 14 8.82 -29.31 10.21
C PRO A 14 8.15 -29.27 8.82
N TYR A 15 7.07 -30.03 8.62
CA TYR A 15 6.20 -29.84 7.44
C TYR A 15 4.90 -29.10 7.78
N ILE A 16 4.85 -28.51 8.98
CA ILE A 16 3.76 -27.68 9.48
C ILE A 16 4.36 -26.39 10.05
N MET A 17 4.95 -25.56 9.18
CA MET A 17 5.20 -24.14 9.45
C MET A 17 5.79 -23.49 8.18
N ASP A 18 4.95 -23.27 7.16
CA ASP A 18 5.14 -22.11 6.29
C ASP A 18 3.81 -21.62 5.72
N ASN A 19 2.77 -21.58 6.57
CA ASN A 19 1.64 -20.69 6.32
C ASN A 19 2.09 -19.31 6.81
N LYS A 20 2.92 -18.66 5.98
CA LYS A 20 3.62 -17.41 6.27
C LYS A 20 2.71 -16.44 7.03
N ASN A 21 3.22 -15.92 8.15
CA ASN A 21 2.66 -14.89 9.03
C ASN A 21 2.45 -13.53 8.31
N PHE A 22 1.78 -13.51 7.17
CA PHE A 22 1.43 -12.27 6.47
C PHE A 22 0.37 -11.49 7.25
N GLU A 23 -0.51 -12.18 7.97
CA GLU A 23 -1.55 -11.54 8.79
C GLU A 23 -0.97 -10.72 9.95
N ASP A 24 0.25 -11.03 10.43
CA ASP A 24 0.92 -10.30 11.50
C ASP A 24 1.61 -9.01 11.02
N ASN A 25 1.71 -8.80 9.69
CA ASN A 25 2.32 -7.59 9.14
C ASN A 25 1.31 -6.44 9.14
N LEU A 26 1.60 -5.39 9.93
CA LEU A 26 0.76 -4.20 10.10
C LEU A 26 0.25 -3.63 8.76
N PHE A 27 1.10 -3.55 7.74
CA PHE A 27 0.72 -2.97 6.45
C PHE A 27 -0.19 -3.88 5.62
N PHE A 28 -0.08 -5.21 5.82
CA PHE A 28 -1.01 -6.16 5.22
C PHE A 28 -2.39 -6.05 5.90
N TYR A 29 -2.43 -5.91 7.23
CA TYR A 29 -3.67 -5.64 7.96
C TYR A 29 -4.36 -4.36 7.47
N TRP A 30 -3.61 -3.26 7.30
CA TRP A 30 -4.14 -2.03 6.72
C TRP A 30 -4.67 -2.23 5.31
N THR A 31 -3.92 -2.94 4.45
CA THR A 31 -4.37 -3.28 3.09
C THR A 31 -5.70 -4.03 3.12
N LYS A 32 -5.83 -5.08 3.95
CA LYS A 32 -7.06 -5.87 4.10
C LYS A 32 -8.25 -5.01 4.55
N ASN A 33 -8.00 -3.98 5.37
CA ASN A 33 -9.04 -3.04 5.80
C ASN A 33 -9.38 -1.98 4.75
N LEU A 34 -8.42 -1.57 3.93
CA LEU A 34 -8.63 -0.59 2.87
C LEU A 34 -9.34 -1.21 1.65
N VAL A 35 -8.86 -2.37 1.23
CA VAL A 35 -9.19 -2.94 -0.07
C VAL A 35 -9.52 -4.43 0.00
N GLY A 36 -9.69 -5.05 1.16
CA GLY A 36 -9.88 -6.50 1.26
C GLY A 36 -11.22 -7.02 0.72
N THR A 37 -12.31 -6.28 0.97
CA THR A 37 -13.66 -6.62 0.49
C THR A 37 -14.17 -5.57 -0.51
N ASN A 38 -15.13 -5.94 -1.36
CA ASN A 38 -15.73 -5.01 -2.33
C ASN A 38 -16.33 -3.79 -1.63
N SER A 39 -17.06 -3.98 -0.53
CA SER A 39 -17.68 -2.88 0.22
C SER A 39 -16.65 -1.93 0.82
N ARG A 40 -15.56 -2.46 1.42
CA ARG A 40 -14.47 -1.63 1.97
C ARG A 40 -13.77 -0.83 0.88
N PHE A 41 -13.46 -1.49 -0.24
CA PHE A 41 -12.84 -0.84 -1.40
C PHE A 41 -13.70 0.30 -1.92
N ILE A 42 -14.99 0.05 -2.19
CA ILE A 42 -15.92 1.07 -2.71
C ILE A 42 -16.06 2.23 -1.73
N LEU A 43 -16.20 1.96 -0.43
CA LEU A 43 -16.30 3.00 0.59
C LEU A 43 -15.04 3.87 0.64
N ASN A 44 -13.86 3.27 0.72
CA ASN A 44 -12.60 4.03 0.79
C ASN A 44 -12.35 4.82 -0.51
N LEU A 45 -12.67 4.24 -1.67
CA LEU A 45 -12.59 4.90 -2.96
C LEU A 45 -13.55 6.09 -3.05
N ALA A 46 -14.80 5.91 -2.63
CA ALA A 46 -15.81 6.98 -2.63
C ALA A 46 -15.41 8.13 -1.70
N ILE A 47 -14.89 7.82 -0.50
CA ILE A 47 -14.37 8.83 0.43
C ILE A 47 -13.21 9.60 -0.19
N ALA A 48 -12.22 8.91 -0.78
CA ALA A 48 -11.09 9.55 -1.44
C ALA A 48 -11.53 10.47 -2.60
N ILE A 49 -12.46 9.99 -3.45
CA ILE A 49 -13.05 10.77 -4.54
C ILE A 49 -13.78 12.00 -4.00
N LEU A 50 -14.63 11.83 -2.99
CA LEU A 50 -15.46 12.90 -2.45
C LEU A 50 -14.59 14.01 -1.84
N PHE A 51 -13.74 13.67 -0.88
CA PHE A 51 -12.92 14.68 -0.20
C PHE A 51 -11.84 15.27 -1.12
N GLY A 52 -11.27 14.47 -2.01
CA GLY A 52 -10.34 14.95 -3.03
C GLY A 52 -10.97 15.98 -3.95
N THR A 53 -12.19 15.70 -4.42
CA THR A 53 -12.95 16.63 -5.27
C THR A 53 -13.32 17.91 -4.50
N LEU A 54 -13.91 17.77 -3.31
CA LEU A 54 -14.31 18.91 -2.48
C LEU A 54 -13.15 19.87 -2.18
N TYR A 55 -11.97 19.33 -1.87
CA TYR A 55 -10.79 20.14 -1.59
C TYR A 55 -10.25 20.82 -2.85
N SER A 56 -10.17 20.08 -3.97
CA SER A 56 -9.58 20.54 -5.24
C SER A 56 -10.37 21.68 -5.88
N PHE A 57 -11.69 21.62 -5.81
CA PHE A 57 -12.61 22.64 -6.34
C PHE A 57 -12.85 23.82 -5.39
N LYS A 58 -12.11 23.89 -4.28
CA LYS A 58 -12.27 24.91 -3.24
C LYS A 58 -13.64 24.92 -2.54
N ILE A 59 -14.41 23.83 -2.60
CA ILE A 59 -15.72 23.74 -1.94
C ILE A 59 -15.53 23.61 -0.42
N ALA A 60 -14.58 22.78 0.03
CA ALA A 60 -14.22 22.61 1.44
C ALA A 60 -12.69 22.59 1.62
N GLN A 61 -12.10 23.76 1.87
CA GLN A 61 -10.63 23.94 1.94
C GLN A 61 -10.11 24.00 3.37
N THR A 62 -10.34 22.95 4.16
CA THR A 62 -9.77 22.91 5.51
C THR A 62 -8.37 22.30 5.49
N ASN A 63 -7.50 22.78 6.37
CA ASN A 63 -6.15 22.22 6.56
C ASN A 63 -6.23 20.75 7.00
N VAL A 64 -7.29 20.36 7.69
CA VAL A 64 -7.56 18.98 8.11
C VAL A 64 -7.79 18.07 6.90
N ILE A 65 -8.58 18.50 5.92
CA ILE A 65 -8.82 17.71 4.70
C ILE A 65 -7.51 17.54 3.92
N LEU A 66 -6.72 18.61 3.76
CA LEU A 66 -5.40 18.52 3.12
C LEU A 66 -4.47 17.54 3.85
N LEU A 67 -4.41 17.63 5.18
CA LEU A 67 -3.54 16.78 5.98
C LEU A 67 -3.96 15.31 5.87
N ILE A 68 -5.24 15.00 6.07
CA ILE A 68 -5.73 13.62 6.09
C ILE A 68 -5.71 13.01 4.69
N PHE A 69 -6.28 13.69 3.70
CA PHE A 69 -6.50 13.11 2.36
C PHE A 69 -5.40 13.45 1.37
N GLY A 70 -4.68 14.56 1.54
CA GLY A 70 -3.55 14.95 0.70
C GLY A 70 -2.20 14.44 1.18
N VAL A 71 -2.04 14.11 2.46
CA VAL A 71 -0.73 13.71 3.02
C VAL A 71 -0.79 12.35 3.70
N VAL A 72 -1.54 12.22 4.80
CA VAL A 72 -1.52 11.01 5.63
C VAL A 72 -2.00 9.79 4.86
N SER A 73 -3.15 9.89 4.18
CA SER A 73 -3.72 8.75 3.46
C SER A 73 -2.85 8.30 2.28
N PRO A 74 -2.40 9.19 1.36
CA PRO A 74 -1.48 8.79 0.30
C PRO A 74 -0.16 8.19 0.81
N VAL A 75 0.40 8.70 1.92
CA VAL A 75 1.61 8.11 2.54
C VAL A 75 1.33 6.69 3.04
N ILE A 76 0.22 6.48 3.78
CA ILE A 76 -0.16 5.15 4.25
C ILE A 76 -0.37 4.20 3.07
N PHE A 77 -1.07 4.65 2.02
CA PHE A 77 -1.33 3.84 0.83
C PHE A 77 -0.04 3.48 0.10
N THR A 78 0.89 4.44 -0.02
CA THR A 78 2.22 4.22 -0.59
C THR A 78 2.95 3.14 0.21
N LEU A 79 3.04 3.27 1.54
CA LEU A 79 3.70 2.27 2.39
C LEU A 79 3.06 0.88 2.24
N CYS A 80 1.73 0.80 2.19
CA CYS A 80 1.01 -0.46 1.99
C CYS A 80 1.32 -1.07 0.62
N LEU A 81 1.29 -0.28 -0.44
CA LEU A 81 1.57 -0.72 -1.81
C LEU A 81 2.98 -1.30 -1.94
N TYR A 82 3.99 -0.54 -1.48
CA TYR A 82 5.38 -0.96 -1.50
C TYR A 82 5.64 -2.20 -0.65
N ASN A 83 4.91 -2.39 0.46
CA ASN A 83 5.01 -3.62 1.25
C ASN A 83 4.43 -4.81 0.48
N LEU A 84 3.23 -4.68 -0.12
CA LEU A 84 2.63 -5.75 -0.93
C LEU A 84 3.50 -6.16 -2.11
N ILE A 85 4.13 -5.21 -2.80
CA ILE A 85 5.06 -5.51 -3.89
C ILE A 85 6.20 -6.41 -3.41
N LEU A 86 6.75 -6.16 -2.22
CA LEU A 86 7.78 -7.03 -1.64
C LEU A 86 7.23 -8.41 -1.28
N LEU A 87 5.98 -8.53 -0.82
CA LEU A 87 5.37 -9.84 -0.58
C LEU A 87 5.20 -10.63 -1.89
N VAL A 88 4.76 -9.97 -2.98
CA VAL A 88 4.67 -10.58 -4.32
C VAL A 88 6.05 -11.03 -4.80
N SER A 89 7.09 -10.22 -4.58
CA SER A 89 8.46 -10.55 -5.00
C SER A 89 9.03 -11.81 -4.34
N GLY A 90 8.54 -12.18 -3.15
CA GLY A 90 8.99 -13.39 -2.46
C GLY A 90 8.27 -14.67 -2.91
N ASP A 91 7.01 -14.57 -3.34
CA ASP A 91 6.14 -15.74 -3.58
C ASP A 91 5.78 -15.97 -5.05
N LYS A 92 5.68 -14.91 -5.86
CA LYS A 92 5.14 -14.96 -7.24
C LYS A 92 5.99 -14.16 -8.23
N GLN A 93 7.30 -14.07 -8.01
CA GLN A 93 8.22 -13.24 -8.81
C GLN A 93 8.20 -13.57 -10.31
N GLU A 94 7.96 -14.83 -10.67
CA GLU A 94 7.95 -15.28 -12.07
C GLU A 94 6.71 -14.81 -12.85
N VAL A 95 5.64 -14.39 -12.17
CA VAL A 95 4.35 -14.05 -12.80
C VAL A 95 4.24 -12.54 -13.06
N LEU A 96 4.87 -11.70 -12.25
CA LEU A 96 4.94 -10.26 -12.50
C LEU A 96 6.31 -9.84 -12.99
N ASN A 97 6.36 -9.37 -14.24
CA ASN A 97 7.47 -8.63 -14.82
C ASN A 97 7.61 -7.24 -14.19
N PHE A 98 7.68 -7.16 -12.87
CA PHE A 98 7.97 -5.92 -12.16
C PHE A 98 9.44 -5.54 -12.36
N PRO A 99 9.76 -4.23 -12.47
CA PRO A 99 11.14 -3.79 -12.57
C PRO A 99 11.92 -4.24 -11.33
N SER A 100 13.15 -4.71 -11.51
CA SER A 100 14.01 -5.21 -10.43
C SER A 100 14.21 -4.20 -9.28
N VAL A 101 14.11 -2.91 -9.58
CA VAL A 101 14.16 -1.80 -8.61
C VAL A 101 13.10 -1.93 -7.50
N PHE A 102 11.93 -2.50 -7.80
CA PHE A 102 10.84 -2.69 -6.84
C PHE A 102 10.95 -4.00 -6.05
N LEU A 103 11.69 -4.98 -6.57
CA LEU A 103 11.80 -6.31 -5.98
C LEU A 103 12.92 -6.37 -4.92
N VAL A 104 13.92 -5.49 -4.99
CA VAL A 104 15.00 -5.41 -4.01
C VAL A 104 14.55 -4.64 -2.77
N LYS A 105 14.49 -5.30 -1.60
CA LYS A 105 14.05 -4.72 -0.31
C LYS A 105 14.63 -3.34 0.02
N LYS A 106 15.93 -3.14 -0.18
CA LYS A 106 16.61 -1.85 0.08
C LYS A 106 16.13 -0.75 -0.88
N SER A 107 16.05 -1.08 -2.16
CA SER A 107 15.61 -0.16 -3.22
C SER A 107 14.14 0.21 -3.05
N ASN A 108 13.27 -0.78 -2.83
CA ASN A 108 11.85 -0.59 -2.57
C ASN A 108 11.60 0.33 -1.36
N ARG A 109 12.36 0.14 -0.26
CA ARG A 109 12.25 1.01 0.92
C ARG A 109 12.69 2.45 0.62
N LEU A 110 13.76 2.64 -0.14
CA LEU A 110 14.21 3.98 -0.54
C LEU A 110 13.17 4.67 -1.43
N LEU A 111 12.61 3.95 -2.40
CA LEU A 111 11.60 4.50 -3.30
C LEU A 111 10.30 4.85 -2.57
N SER A 112 9.87 4.00 -1.63
CA SER A 112 8.72 4.27 -0.76
C SER A 112 8.91 5.54 0.10
N ILE A 113 10.11 5.74 0.67
CA ILE A 113 10.45 6.95 1.42
C ILE A 113 10.47 8.16 0.50
N PHE A 114 11.07 8.02 -0.68
CA PHE A 114 11.14 9.10 -1.67
C PHE A 114 9.74 9.55 -2.09
N ASP A 115 8.87 8.63 -2.53
CA ASP A 115 7.49 8.93 -2.93
C ASP A 115 6.69 9.56 -1.77
N SER A 116 6.83 9.01 -0.56
CA SER A 116 6.19 9.58 0.63
C SER A 116 6.68 10.99 0.94
N SER A 117 7.99 11.25 0.77
CA SER A 117 8.57 12.58 0.99
C SER A 117 8.09 13.60 -0.05
N LEU A 118 7.90 13.17 -1.30
CA LEU A 118 7.34 14.02 -2.36
C LEU A 118 5.90 14.41 -2.04
N VAL A 119 5.07 13.47 -1.59
CA VAL A 119 3.69 13.73 -1.14
C VAL A 119 3.68 14.75 0.00
N VAL A 120 4.52 14.55 1.02
CA VAL A 120 4.61 15.47 2.17
C VAL A 120 5.06 16.87 1.72
N LEU A 121 6.08 16.95 0.86
CA LEU A 121 6.59 18.21 0.33
C LEU A 121 5.52 18.95 -0.50
N LEU A 122 4.81 18.24 -1.38
CA LEU A 122 3.70 18.81 -2.16
C LEU A 122 2.58 19.31 -1.24
N GLY A 123 2.18 18.53 -0.24
CA GLY A 123 1.18 18.94 0.74
C GLY A 123 1.60 20.20 1.51
N TRP A 124 2.86 20.27 1.91
CA TRP A 124 3.43 21.45 2.56
C TRP A 124 3.42 22.70 1.66
N LEU A 125 3.79 22.56 0.38
CA LEU A 125 3.79 23.66 -0.58
C LEU A 125 2.37 24.15 -0.90
N ILE A 126 1.37 23.26 -0.90
CA ILE A 126 -0.04 23.63 -1.02
C ILE A 126 -0.51 24.37 0.23
N TYR A 127 -0.16 23.86 1.43
CA TYR A 127 -0.49 24.50 2.71
C TYR A 127 0.07 25.93 2.82
N ARG A 128 1.33 26.14 2.37
CA ARG A 128 1.98 27.46 2.33
C ARG A 128 1.42 28.40 1.27
N GLY A 129 0.54 27.93 0.38
CA GLY A 129 -0.03 28.72 -0.70
C GLY A 129 0.81 28.77 -1.97
N THR A 130 2.07 28.33 -1.95
CA THR A 130 3.01 28.40 -3.09
C THR A 130 2.52 27.59 -4.29
N LEU A 131 1.94 26.41 -4.07
CA LEU A 131 1.38 25.54 -5.11
C LEU A 131 -0.15 25.39 -5.00
N ASN A 132 -0.86 26.40 -4.50
CA ASN A 132 -2.32 26.36 -4.29
C ASN A 132 -3.14 26.54 -5.60
N TYR A 133 -2.69 25.92 -6.68
CA TYR A 133 -3.39 25.86 -7.96
C TYR A 133 -4.30 24.63 -8.02
N PHE A 134 -5.34 24.69 -8.85
CA PHE A 134 -6.26 23.56 -9.05
C PHE A 134 -5.51 22.26 -9.37
N PHE A 135 -4.57 22.30 -10.32
CA PHE A 135 -3.82 21.13 -10.77
C PHE A 135 -3.13 20.38 -9.63
N PHE A 136 -2.32 21.07 -8.81
CA PHE A 136 -1.57 20.42 -7.72
C PHE A 136 -2.47 19.86 -6.62
N ARG A 137 -3.58 20.55 -6.32
CA ARG A 137 -4.56 20.05 -5.34
C ARG A 137 -5.31 18.84 -5.85
N PHE A 138 -5.74 18.89 -7.10
CA PHE A 138 -6.39 17.76 -7.76
C PHE A 138 -5.46 16.55 -7.85
N LEU A 139 -4.21 16.78 -8.25
CA LEU A 139 -3.19 15.75 -8.29
C LEU A 139 -3.01 15.10 -6.91
N LEU A 140 -2.78 15.91 -5.87
CA LEU A 140 -2.42 15.41 -4.54
C LEU A 140 -3.61 14.80 -3.77
N THR A 141 -4.76 15.48 -3.75
CA THR A 141 -5.89 15.09 -2.90
C THR A 141 -6.88 14.15 -3.57
N PHE A 142 -6.89 14.07 -4.90
CA PHE A 142 -7.78 13.20 -5.66
C PHE A 142 -7.00 12.14 -6.43
N PHE A 143 -6.17 12.55 -7.38
CA PHE A 143 -5.62 11.63 -8.38
C PHE A 143 -4.69 10.58 -7.76
N ILE A 144 -3.71 11.02 -6.96
CA ILE A 144 -2.75 10.12 -6.30
C ILE A 144 -3.47 9.12 -5.36
N PRO A 145 -4.27 9.55 -4.36
CA PRO A 145 -4.92 8.60 -3.46
C PRO A 145 -5.86 7.62 -4.17
N VAL A 146 -6.63 8.07 -5.17
CA VAL A 146 -7.51 7.19 -5.96
C VAL A 146 -6.69 6.13 -6.71
N LEU A 147 -5.64 6.56 -7.39
CA LEU A 147 -4.76 5.67 -8.14
C LEU A 147 -4.09 4.64 -7.22
N LEU A 148 -3.57 5.08 -6.07
CA LEU A 148 -2.95 4.19 -5.07
C LEU A 148 -3.95 3.15 -4.55
N ILE A 149 -5.18 3.52 -4.21
CA ILE A 149 -6.22 2.58 -3.76
C ILE A 149 -6.54 1.53 -4.84
N ILE A 150 -6.62 1.94 -6.10
CA ILE A 150 -6.89 1.02 -7.22
C ILE A 150 -5.73 0.03 -7.38
N PHE A 151 -4.48 0.50 -7.37
CA PHE A 151 -3.31 -0.39 -7.44
C PHE A 151 -3.22 -1.33 -6.25
N LEU A 152 -3.51 -0.83 -5.04
CA LEU A 152 -3.61 -1.65 -3.83
C LEU A 152 -4.62 -2.79 -3.98
N ARG A 153 -5.81 -2.51 -4.51
CA ARG A 153 -6.84 -3.55 -4.75
C ARG A 153 -6.38 -4.58 -5.77
N GLY A 154 -5.75 -4.14 -6.86
CA GLY A 154 -5.22 -5.03 -7.91
C GLY A 154 -4.16 -5.98 -7.36
N LEU A 155 -3.18 -5.46 -6.63
CA LEU A 155 -2.13 -6.29 -6.02
C LEU A 155 -2.65 -7.18 -4.90
N TYR A 156 -3.55 -6.69 -4.05
CA TYR A 156 -4.14 -7.50 -2.99
C TYR A 156 -4.82 -8.74 -3.57
N PHE A 157 -5.66 -8.58 -4.60
CA PHE A 157 -6.30 -9.71 -5.25
C PHE A 157 -5.33 -10.65 -5.95
N PHE A 158 -4.27 -10.12 -6.55
CA PHE A 158 -3.25 -10.97 -7.16
C PHE A 158 -2.53 -11.87 -6.13
N ILE A 159 -2.39 -11.41 -4.88
CA ILE A 159 -1.77 -12.20 -3.81
C ILE A 159 -2.77 -13.20 -3.25
N THR A 160 -3.98 -12.77 -2.91
CA THR A 160 -4.96 -13.59 -2.17
C THR A 160 -5.89 -14.43 -3.04
N GLY A 161 -5.96 -14.15 -4.35
CA GLY A 161 -6.66 -14.97 -5.34
C GLY A 161 -5.76 -16.06 -5.89
#